data_AF-A0A534BD94-F1
#
_entry.id   AF-A0A534BD94-F1
#
_cell.length_a   1.000
_cell.length_b   1.000
_cell.length_c   1.000
_cell.angle_alpha   90.00
_cell.angle_beta   90.00
_cell.angle_gamma   90.00
#
_symmetry.space_group_name_H-M   'P 1'
#
loop_
_entity.id
_entity.type
_entity.pdbx_description
1 polymer ?
#
loop_
_entity_poly.entity_id
_entity_poly.type
_entity_poly.pdbx_seq_one_letter_code
_entity_poly.pdbx_strand_id
1 'polypeptide(L)'
;MRIATFLGGVSCRRDPNGPLGLTLVGRTTTHPDELVSLAFAGAAPKDLPDALDAPTVDRMGADRYRIAGSAREWILQATGAHLHREVAATFYSVVSPRAPPWSKRLFWRLVLAMAASPTGKRLLLVLRRR
;
A
#
# COMPACT_ATOMS: atom_id res chain seq x y z
N MET A 1 22.38 7.56 -2.48
CA MET A 1 21.42 8.53 -1.92
C MET A 1 20.47 7.80 -0.98
N ARG A 2 20.31 8.23 0.28
CA ARG A 2 19.40 7.61 1.25
C ARG A 2 17.94 7.84 0.83
N ILE A 3 17.14 6.78 0.82
CA ILE A 3 15.69 6.83 0.54
C ILE A 3 14.90 6.75 1.82
N ALA A 4 15.21 5.78 2.67
CA ALA A 4 14.49 5.52 3.91
C ALA A 4 15.42 4.95 4.98
N THR A 5 15.13 5.31 6.23
CA THR A 5 15.73 4.70 7.42
C THR A 5 14.57 4.23 8.28
N PHE A 6 14.41 2.93 8.42
CA PHE A 6 13.32 2.33 9.17
C PHE A 6 13.63 2.22 10.67
N LEU A 7 12.58 2.14 11.47
CA LEU A 7 12.63 1.96 12.92
C LEU A 7 12.03 0.62 13.30
N GLY A 8 12.78 -0.18 14.06
CA GLY A 8 12.35 -1.49 14.55
C GLY A 8 12.02 -2.48 13.43
N GLY A 9 11.09 -3.39 13.70
CA GLY A 9 10.71 -4.45 12.77
C GLY A 9 10.04 -3.93 11.49
N VAL A 10 10.54 -4.39 10.34
CA VAL A 10 10.05 -4.10 9.00
C VAL A 10 9.67 -5.40 8.31
N SER A 11 8.43 -5.49 7.83
CA SER A 11 7.96 -6.64 7.06
C SER A 11 8.41 -6.52 5.61
N CYS A 12 9.04 -7.56 5.08
CA CYS A 12 9.45 -7.69 3.70
C CYS A 12 8.43 -8.55 2.94
N ARG A 13 7.47 -7.92 2.27
CA ARG A 13 6.41 -8.61 1.53
C ARG A 13 6.84 -8.81 0.08
N ARG A 14 6.88 -10.06 -0.34
CA ARG A 14 7.21 -10.44 -1.72
C ARG A 14 5.94 -10.68 -2.51
N ASP A 15 5.91 -10.19 -3.75
CA ASP A 15 4.84 -10.49 -4.69
C ASP A 15 5.45 -10.84 -6.06
N PRO A 16 5.85 -12.10 -6.27
CA PRO A 16 6.56 -12.50 -7.48
C PRO A 16 5.71 -12.39 -8.76
N ASN A 17 4.37 -12.30 -8.63
CA ASN A 17 3.45 -12.23 -9.76
C ASN A 17 2.90 -10.82 -9.99
N GLY A 18 3.13 -9.89 -9.06
CA GLY A 18 2.67 -8.51 -9.14
C GLY A 18 3.69 -7.56 -9.79
N PRO A 19 3.27 -6.34 -10.15
CA PRO A 19 4.15 -5.32 -10.70
C PRO A 19 5.19 -4.78 -9.69
N LEU A 20 4.96 -5.02 -8.41
CA LEU A 20 5.84 -4.60 -7.30
C LEU A 20 6.36 -5.86 -6.60
N GLY A 21 7.52 -6.36 -7.04
CA GLY A 21 8.06 -7.64 -6.57
C GLY A 21 8.49 -7.66 -5.10
N LEU A 22 8.72 -6.49 -4.49
CA LEU A 22 9.06 -6.34 -3.07
C LEU A 22 8.41 -5.09 -2.49
N THR A 23 7.83 -5.20 -1.30
CA THR A 23 7.37 -4.07 -0.47
C THR A 23 7.91 -4.19 0.95
N LEU A 24 8.59 -3.16 1.42
CA LEU A 24 9.00 -3.01 2.82
C LEU A 24 7.95 -2.21 3.57
N VAL A 25 7.44 -2.74 4.67
CA VAL A 25 6.38 -2.10 5.48
C VAL A 25 6.87 -1.91 6.91
N GLY A 26 6.91 -0.65 7.38
CA GLY A 26 7.36 -0.31 8.72
C GLY A 26 7.31 1.18 8.99
N ARG A 27 7.85 1.61 10.15
CA ARG A 27 7.97 3.03 10.51
C ARG A 27 9.31 3.57 10.07
N THR A 28 9.41 4.87 9.84
CA THR A 28 10.67 5.52 9.42
C THR A 28 11.08 6.61 10.38
N THR A 29 12.37 6.97 10.39
CA THR A 29 12.87 8.12 11.18
C THR A 29 12.21 9.45 10.80
N THR A 30 11.86 9.64 9.53
CA THR A 30 11.19 10.86 9.04
C THR A 30 9.72 10.91 9.46
N HIS A 31 9.08 9.75 9.60
CA HIS A 31 7.68 9.61 9.97
C HIS A 31 7.54 8.46 10.99
N PRO A 32 7.84 8.71 12.27
CA PRO A 32 7.88 7.66 13.29
C PRO A 32 6.49 7.17 13.68
N ASP A 33 5.47 8.04 13.59
CA ASP A 33 4.10 7.72 14.02
C ASP A 33 3.25 7.10 12.91
N GLU A 34 3.75 7.05 11.68
CA GLU A 34 3.00 6.62 10.50
C GLU A 34 3.62 5.36 9.89
N LEU A 35 2.76 4.45 9.42
CA LEU A 35 3.21 3.29 8.68
C LEU A 35 3.61 3.73 7.27
N VAL A 36 4.77 3.28 6.82
CA VAL A 36 5.33 3.56 5.50
C VAL A 36 5.45 2.23 4.75
N SER A 37 5.02 2.24 3.49
CA SER A 37 5.24 1.15 2.54
C SER A 37 6.19 1.63 1.45
N LEU A 38 7.37 1.04 1.38
CA LEU A 38 8.34 1.28 0.30
C LEU A 38 8.31 0.11 -0.67
N ALA A 39 7.68 0.31 -1.81
CA ALA A 39 7.52 -0.72 -2.84
C ALA A 39 8.54 -0.55 -3.97
N PHE A 40 9.03 -1.66 -4.50
CA PHE A 40 10.01 -1.68 -5.57
C PHE A 40 9.46 -2.40 -6.80
N ALA A 41 9.64 -1.79 -7.96
CA ALA A 41 9.33 -2.39 -9.26
C ALA A 41 10.49 -3.29 -9.71
N GLY A 42 10.71 -4.39 -8.99
CA GLY A 42 11.78 -5.35 -9.23
C GLY A 42 11.64 -6.60 -8.36
N ALA A 43 12.33 -7.67 -8.74
CA ALA A 43 12.26 -8.95 -8.03
C ALA A 43 12.97 -8.87 -6.68
N ALA A 44 12.33 -9.35 -5.61
CA ALA A 44 12.94 -9.42 -4.28
C ALA A 44 14.23 -10.27 -4.30
N PRO A 45 15.29 -9.88 -3.55
CA PRO A 45 16.45 -10.74 -3.35
C PRO A 45 16.04 -12.06 -2.70
N LYS A 46 16.50 -13.20 -3.25
CA LYS A 46 16.03 -14.53 -2.84
C LYS A 46 16.29 -14.83 -1.36
N ASP A 47 17.39 -14.31 -0.85
CA ASP A 47 17.94 -14.48 0.51
C ASP A 47 17.49 -13.37 1.49
N LEU A 48 16.60 -12.47 1.09
CA LEU A 48 16.05 -11.44 1.97
C LEU A 48 15.09 -12.08 3.00
N PRO A 49 15.28 -11.93 4.32
CA PRO A 49 14.32 -12.47 5.28
C PRO A 49 12.95 -11.78 5.16
N ASP A 50 11.89 -12.43 5.66
CA ASP A 50 10.53 -11.85 5.67
C ASP A 50 10.38 -10.66 6.63
N ALA A 51 11.34 -10.50 7.54
CA ALA A 51 11.41 -9.37 8.45
C ALA A 51 12.86 -8.90 8.65
N LEU A 52 13.04 -7.59 8.78
CA LEU A 52 14.32 -6.94 9.09
C LEU A 52 14.14 -6.05 10.31
N ASP A 53 15.21 -5.88 11.08
CA ASP A 53 15.24 -4.92 12.18
C ASP A 53 15.99 -3.64 11.77
N ALA A 54 15.31 -2.51 11.88
CA ALA A 54 15.75 -1.15 11.57
C ALA A 54 16.57 -1.02 10.26
N PRO A 55 16.12 -1.58 9.11
CA PRO A 55 16.90 -1.51 7.89
C PRO A 55 17.00 -0.08 7.34
N THR A 56 18.08 0.17 6.59
CA THR A 56 18.24 1.37 5.77
C THR A 56 18.14 1.03 4.30
N VAL A 57 17.62 1.95 3.50
CA VAL A 57 17.51 1.79 2.05
C VAL A 57 18.18 2.95 1.34
N ASP A 58 19.15 2.63 0.49
CA ASP A 58 19.88 3.57 -0.33
C ASP A 58 19.66 3.30 -1.83
N ARG A 59 19.54 4.36 -2.61
CA ARG A 59 19.70 4.32 -4.07
C ARG A 59 21.18 4.36 -4.43
N MET A 60 21.66 3.34 -5.12
CA MET A 60 23.05 3.20 -5.57
C MET A 60 23.24 3.62 -7.03
N GLY A 61 22.18 3.60 -7.84
CA GLY A 61 22.19 3.97 -9.26
C GLY A 61 20.80 4.25 -9.80
N ALA A 62 20.65 4.26 -11.13
CA ALA A 62 19.35 4.50 -11.77
C ALA A 62 18.30 3.44 -11.38
N ASP A 63 18.70 2.18 -11.34
CA ASP A 63 17.86 1.00 -11.13
C ASP A 63 18.34 0.10 -9.98
N ARG A 64 19.39 0.53 -9.27
CA ARG A 64 20.03 -0.27 -8.24
C ARG A 64 19.80 0.31 -6.85
N TYR A 65 19.34 -0.56 -5.96
CA TYR A 65 19.01 -0.24 -4.58
C TYR A 65 19.77 -1.16 -3.63
N ARG A 66 20.09 -0.63 -2.46
CA ARG A 66 20.70 -1.37 -1.35
C ARG A 66 19.79 -1.32 -0.15
N ILE A 67 19.48 -2.48 0.41
CA ILE A 67 18.80 -2.64 1.69
C ILE A 67 19.86 -3.13 2.66
N ALA A 68 20.21 -2.34 3.67
CA ALA A 68 21.18 -2.72 4.70
C ALA A 68 20.45 -2.99 6.01
N GLY A 69 20.56 -4.22 6.52
CA GLY A 69 20.14 -4.61 7.86
C GLY A 69 21.32 -4.59 8.84
N SER A 70 21.09 -5.09 10.06
CA SER A 70 22.10 -5.09 11.12
C SER A 70 23.34 -5.94 10.83
N ALA A 71 23.16 -7.08 10.15
CA ALA A 71 24.24 -8.06 9.92
C ALA A 71 24.56 -8.32 8.44
N ARG A 72 23.71 -7.85 7.52
CA ARG A 72 23.82 -8.16 6.08
C ARG A 72 23.23 -7.04 5.24
N GLU A 73 23.72 -6.95 4.01
CA GLU A 73 23.19 -6.06 2.99
C GLU A 73 22.65 -6.89 1.82
N TRP A 74 21.59 -6.39 1.19
CA TRP A 74 20.99 -6.96 0.00
C TRP A 74 20.93 -5.92 -1.11
N ILE A 75 21.31 -6.35 -2.30
CA ILE A 75 21.22 -5.53 -3.51
C ILE A 75 20.01 -5.96 -4.30
N LEU A 76 19.21 -4.97 -4.68
CA LEU A 76 18.00 -5.13 -5.47
C LEU A 76 18.16 -4.35 -6.78
N GLN A 77 17.80 -4.99 -7.89
CA GLN A 77 17.57 -4.32 -9.16
C GLN A 77 16.07 -4.07 -9.33
N ALA A 78 15.69 -2.81 -9.50
CA ALA A 78 14.32 -2.36 -9.67
C ALA A 78 14.27 -1.12 -10.56
N THR A 79 13.30 -1.02 -11.45
CA THR A 79 13.17 0.16 -12.33
C THR A 79 12.72 1.42 -11.58
N GLY A 80 12.17 1.24 -10.38
CA GLY A 80 11.74 2.33 -9.51
C GLY A 80 11.45 1.87 -8.09
N ALA A 81 11.36 2.86 -7.20
CA ALA A 81 10.93 2.70 -5.82
C ALA A 81 9.86 3.74 -5.49
N HIS A 82 8.75 3.30 -4.91
CA HIS A 82 7.60 4.11 -4.58
C HIS A 82 7.39 4.11 -3.06
N LEU A 83 7.51 5.29 -2.46
CA LEU A 83 7.27 5.50 -1.04
C LEU A 83 5.81 5.91 -0.84
N HIS A 84 5.03 5.07 -0.17
CA HIS A 84 3.67 5.39 0.26
C HIS A 84 3.63 5.56 1.76
N ARG A 85 2.99 6.65 2.22
CA ARG A 85 2.82 6.97 3.62
C ARG A 85 1.35 6.82 3.99
N GLU A 86 1.06 6.01 4.98
CA GLU A 86 -0.29 5.78 5.46
C GLU A 86 -0.71 6.89 6.43
N VAL A 87 -1.21 7.98 5.88
CA VAL A 87 -1.67 9.17 6.63
C VAL A 87 -3.12 9.09 7.09
N ALA A 88 -3.79 7.94 6.90
CA ALA A 88 -5.23 7.83 7.15
C ALA A 88 -5.59 8.15 8.60
N ALA A 89 -4.83 7.63 9.58
CA ALA A 89 -5.04 7.92 10.99
C ALA A 89 -4.88 9.41 11.32
N THR A 90 -3.79 10.03 10.86
CA THR A 90 -3.53 11.48 11.00
C THR A 90 -4.62 12.31 10.32
N PHE A 91 -5.09 11.87 9.15
CA PHE A 91 -6.14 12.55 8.41
C PHE A 91 -7.47 12.50 9.18
N TYR A 92 -7.88 11.33 9.67
CA TYR A 92 -9.14 11.17 10.39
C TYR A 92 -9.16 11.79 11.79
N SER A 93 -7.99 12.03 12.41
CA SER A 93 -7.93 12.78 13.67
C SER A 93 -8.24 14.26 13.47
N VAL A 94 -7.90 14.82 12.30
CA VAL A 94 -8.15 16.23 11.95
C VAL A 94 -9.50 16.42 11.27
N VAL A 95 -9.91 15.47 10.43
CA VAL A 95 -11.15 15.52 9.66
C VAL A 95 -12.11 14.48 10.19
N SER A 96 -13.08 14.92 11.01
CA SER A 96 -14.13 14.04 11.51
C SER A 96 -14.86 13.35 10.35
N PRO A 97 -14.96 12.01 10.33
CA PRO A 97 -15.69 11.30 9.29
C PRO A 97 -17.15 11.78 9.23
N ARG A 98 -17.58 12.27 8.07
CA ARG A 98 -18.99 12.63 7.88
C ARG A 98 -19.81 11.35 7.73
N ALA A 99 -20.75 11.11 8.65
CA ALA A 99 -21.67 9.99 8.52
C ALA A 99 -22.45 10.11 7.20
N PRO A 100 -22.55 9.02 6.40
CA PRO A 100 -23.32 9.04 5.17
C PRO A 100 -24.81 9.31 5.51
N PRO A 101 -25.49 10.21 4.79
CA PRO A 101 -26.90 10.48 5.01
C PRO A 101 -27.73 9.20 4.94
N TRP A 102 -28.74 9.08 5.81
CA TRP A 102 -29.64 7.92 5.84
C TRP A 102 -30.33 7.68 4.50
N SER A 103 -30.65 8.75 3.77
CA SER A 103 -31.21 8.67 2.42
C SER A 103 -30.30 7.93 1.45
N LYS A 104 -28.98 8.18 1.48
CA LYS A 104 -28.00 7.46 0.66
C LYS A 104 -27.88 5.99 1.07
N ARG A 105 -27.95 5.69 2.39
CA ARG A 105 -27.95 4.30 2.87
C ARG A 105 -29.16 3.51 2.37
N LEU A 106 -30.35 4.11 2.44
CA LEU A 106 -31.58 3.49 1.94
C LEU A 106 -31.53 3.30 0.43
N PHE A 107 -31.12 4.34 -0.31
CA PHE A 107 -30.94 4.27 -1.76
C PHE A 107 -30.04 3.09 -2.16
N TRP A 108 -28.84 2.98 -1.56
CA TRP A 108 -27.91 1.90 -1.89
C TRP A 108 -28.45 0.51 -1.51
N ARG A 109 -29.16 0.39 -0.38
CA ARG A 109 -29.83 -0.87 -0.02
C ARG A 109 -30.85 -1.29 -1.09
N LEU A 110 -31.66 -0.36 -1.58
CA LEU A 110 -32.65 -0.63 -2.63
C LEU A 110 -31.98 -0.96 -3.96
N VAL A 111 -30.95 -0.22 -4.36
CA VAL A 111 -30.20 -0.48 -5.60
C VAL A 111 -29.56 -1.86 -5.57
N LEU A 112 -28.91 -2.24 -4.47
CA LEU A 112 -28.29 -3.55 -4.32
C LEU A 112 -29.34 -4.67 -4.28
N ALA A 113 -30.46 -4.47 -3.58
CA ALA A 113 -31.57 -5.43 -3.57
C ALA A 113 -32.15 -5.63 -4.97
N MET A 114 -32.33 -4.54 -5.74
CA MET A 114 -32.77 -4.63 -7.14
C MET A 114 -31.74 -5.35 -8.01
N ALA A 115 -30.46 -5.04 -7.86
CA ALA A 115 -29.38 -5.69 -8.61
C ALA A 115 -29.24 -7.19 -8.29
N ALA A 116 -29.65 -7.62 -7.09
CA ALA A 116 -29.68 -9.02 -6.69
C ALA A 116 -30.86 -9.81 -7.32
N SER A 117 -31.85 -9.12 -7.89
CA SER A 117 -33.01 -9.73 -8.54
C SER A 117 -32.98 -9.62 -10.08
N PRO A 118 -33.48 -10.61 -10.85
CA PRO A 118 -33.47 -10.56 -12.32
C PRO A 118 -34.32 -9.42 -12.90
N THR A 119 -35.47 -9.15 -12.27
CA THR A 119 -36.40 -8.07 -12.62
C THR A 119 -35.83 -6.70 -12.27
N GLY A 120 -35.23 -6.55 -11.08
CA GLY A 120 -34.57 -5.30 -10.69
C GLY A 120 -33.35 -4.97 -11.55
N LYS A 121 -32.56 -5.97 -11.96
CA LYS A 121 -31.49 -5.77 -12.97
C LYS A 121 -32.02 -5.23 -14.30
N ARG A 122 -33.12 -5.78 -14.82
CA ARG A 122 -33.75 -5.28 -16.06
C ARG A 122 -34.19 -3.82 -15.91
N LEU A 123 -34.79 -3.46 -14.78
CA LEU A 123 -35.21 -2.08 -14.49
C LEU A 123 -34.01 -1.12 -14.42
N LEU A 124 -32.94 -1.50 -13.71
CA LEU A 124 -31.70 -0.72 -13.63
C LEU A 124 -31.05 -0.52 -15.01
N LEU A 125 -31.07 -1.55 -15.87
CA LEU A 125 -30.53 -1.46 -17.23
C LEU A 125 -31.36 -0.55 -18.14
N VAL A 126 -32.68 -0.51 -17.97
CA VAL A 126 -33.57 0.41 -18.70
C VAL A 126 -33.32 1.85 -18.26
N LEU A 127 -33.17 2.08 -16.96
CA LEU A 127 -32.86 3.41 -16.41
C LEU A 127 -31.47 3.93 -16.82
N ARG A 128 -30.50 3.05 -17.06
CA ARG A 128 -29.14 3.42 -17.54
C ARG A 128 -29.10 3.85 -19.02
N ARG A 129 -30.15 3.57 -19.80
CA ARG A 129 -30.22 3.89 -21.24
C ARG A 129 -30.87 5.26 -21.53
N ARG A 130 -31.22 6.01 -20.49
CA ARG A 130 -31.54 7.44 -20.56
C ARG A 130 -30.43 8.23 -19.89
#